data_AF-A0A3N7H4E1-F1
#
_entry.id   AF-A0A3N7H4E1-F1
#
_cell.length_a   1.000
_cell.length_b   1.000
_cell.length_c   1.000
_cell.angle_alpha   90.00
_cell.angle_beta   90.00
_cell.angle_gamma   90.00
#
_symmetry.space_group_name_H-M   'P 1'
#
loop_
_entity.id
_entity.type
_entity.pdbx_description
1 polymer ?
#
loop_
_entity_poly.entity_id
_entity_poly.type
_entity_poly.pdbx_seq_one_letter_code
_entity_poly.pdbx_strand_id
1 'polypeptide(L)'
;CHLLEAPFSVLDLKYPIDVQATVGSVYTAFGERGYFKDSCPPSGYAILTFPKTSKTQGEIKLHWMDGGIKPMRPDELEAEEIMGDGNSGILFIGTKGKMMASEYAANPRLIPVSRTKEVTVQQRYERIKDGADGHYAQWVEGAIAGYGNAKLSAPFELSGPLTETVLMANLAIRVADIPKPRPSGKGFIYPGSNKLMKWDSQNMRITNYEEANQFVKREYRKGWGQL
;
A
#
# COMPACT_ATOMS: atom_id res chain seq x y z
N CYS A 1 6.16 0.45 -1.38
CA CYS A 1 5.96 1.88 -1.00
C CYS A 1 5.92 2.79 -2.24
N HIS A 2 6.85 2.63 -3.19
CA HIS A 2 7.01 3.47 -4.40
C HIS A 2 5.81 3.56 -5.37
N LEU A 3 4.77 2.77 -5.15
CA LEU A 3 3.56 2.71 -5.98
C LEU A 3 2.37 3.48 -5.38
N LEU A 4 2.46 3.93 -4.12
CA LEU A 4 1.31 4.45 -3.38
C LEU A 4 1.24 5.97 -3.29
N GLU A 5 2.33 6.70 -3.54
CA GLU A 5 2.30 8.17 -3.44
C GLU A 5 1.32 8.78 -4.45
N ALA A 6 1.42 8.40 -5.73
CA ALA A 6 0.54 8.95 -6.76
C ALA A 6 -0.96 8.73 -6.50
N PRO A 7 -1.46 7.51 -6.16
CA PRO A 7 -2.87 7.36 -5.82
C PRO A 7 -3.27 8.17 -4.58
N PHE A 8 -2.39 8.31 -3.58
CA PHE A 8 -2.65 9.17 -2.42
C PHE A 8 -2.84 10.63 -2.83
N SER A 9 -1.90 11.16 -3.59
CA SER A 9 -1.90 12.56 -4.02
C SER A 9 -3.04 12.87 -5.00
N VAL A 10 -3.34 11.97 -5.94
CA VAL A 10 -4.37 12.20 -6.97
C VAL A 10 -5.79 12.01 -6.41
N LEU A 11 -5.98 11.05 -5.51
CA LEU A 11 -7.30 10.72 -4.95
C LEU A 11 -7.56 11.33 -3.57
N ASP A 12 -6.62 12.12 -3.03
CA ASP A 12 -6.73 12.76 -1.71
C ASP A 12 -6.97 11.74 -0.57
N LEU A 13 -6.23 10.63 -0.62
CA LEU A 13 -6.34 9.55 0.37
C LEU A 13 -5.63 9.92 1.66
N LYS A 14 -6.18 9.43 2.78
CA LYS A 14 -5.57 9.56 4.11
C LYS A 14 -5.52 8.20 4.82
N TYR A 15 -6.49 7.94 5.67
CA TYR A 15 -6.53 6.76 6.51
C TYR A 15 -7.55 5.75 5.98
N PRO A 16 -7.20 4.45 5.88
CA PRO A 16 -8.15 3.42 5.55
C PRO A 16 -9.11 3.17 6.72
N ILE A 17 -10.32 2.70 6.45
CA ILE A 17 -11.31 2.31 7.47
C ILE A 17 -11.21 0.81 7.82
N ASP A 18 -10.65 0.01 6.92
CA ASP A 18 -10.42 -1.41 7.12
C ASP A 18 -9.28 -1.94 6.25
N VAL A 19 -8.79 -3.11 6.64
CA VAL A 19 -7.80 -3.89 5.90
C VAL A 19 -8.10 -5.38 6.04
N GLN A 20 -7.84 -6.14 4.98
CA GLN A 20 -7.76 -7.60 5.02
C GLN A 20 -6.59 -8.08 4.19
N ALA A 21 -6.02 -9.23 4.54
CA ALA A 21 -4.94 -9.82 3.76
C ALA A 21 -4.98 -11.35 3.72
N THR A 22 -4.40 -11.89 2.65
CA THR A 22 -4.00 -13.29 2.52
C THR A 22 -2.52 -13.37 2.16
N VAL A 23 -1.91 -14.52 2.44
CA VAL A 23 -0.48 -14.75 2.24
C VAL A 23 -0.23 -16.12 1.63
N GLY A 24 0.87 -16.26 0.90
CA GLY A 24 1.32 -17.55 0.39
C GLY A 24 1.62 -18.51 1.54
N SER A 25 1.00 -19.69 1.51
CA SER A 25 1.29 -20.75 2.48
C SER A 25 2.54 -21.53 2.06
N VAL A 26 3.49 -21.68 2.97
CA VAL A 26 4.69 -22.51 2.76
C VAL A 26 4.50 -23.84 3.47
N TYR A 27 4.76 -24.95 2.78
CA TYR A 27 4.69 -26.29 3.35
C TYR A 27 6.10 -26.89 3.46
N THR A 28 6.46 -27.39 4.65
CA THR A 28 7.74 -28.06 4.91
C THR A 28 7.66 -29.57 4.64
N ALA A 29 6.45 -30.14 4.68
CA ALA A 29 6.13 -31.50 4.28
C ALA A 29 4.65 -31.60 3.84
N PHE A 30 4.23 -32.78 3.36
CA PHE A 30 2.83 -33.01 2.96
C PHE A 30 1.88 -32.78 4.15
N GLY A 31 1.00 -31.77 4.03
CA GLY A 31 0.06 -31.40 5.08
C GLY A 31 0.66 -30.63 6.25
N GLU A 32 1.95 -30.31 6.22
CA GLU A 32 2.66 -29.57 7.26
C GLU A 32 2.97 -28.15 6.78
N ARG A 33 2.14 -27.18 7.20
CA ARG A 33 2.38 -25.77 6.91
C ARG A 33 3.45 -25.22 7.86
N GLY A 34 4.53 -24.69 7.29
CA GLY A 34 5.57 -23.99 8.02
C GLY A 34 5.08 -22.64 8.55
N TYR A 35 5.66 -22.21 9.66
CA TYR A 35 5.47 -20.87 10.21
C TYR A 35 6.82 -20.25 10.52
N PHE A 36 7.18 -19.18 9.80
CA PHE A 36 8.49 -18.53 9.87
C PHE A 36 8.36 -17.16 10.52
N LYS A 37 8.34 -17.15 11.86
CA LYS A 37 8.08 -15.93 12.67
C LYS A 37 8.95 -14.72 12.30
N ASP A 38 10.20 -14.97 11.92
CA ASP A 38 11.20 -13.93 11.67
C ASP A 38 11.35 -13.59 10.18
N SER A 39 10.50 -14.15 9.31
CA SER A 39 10.48 -13.88 7.86
C SER A 39 9.14 -13.29 7.43
N CYS A 40 9.15 -12.53 6.34
CA CYS A 40 7.92 -12.24 5.61
C CYS A 40 7.46 -13.49 4.83
N PRO A 41 6.16 -13.60 4.50
CA PRO A 41 5.68 -14.63 3.59
C PRO A 41 6.24 -14.41 2.18
N PRO A 42 6.32 -15.46 1.34
CA PRO A 42 6.84 -15.35 -0.02
C PRO A 42 5.95 -14.49 -0.92
N SER A 43 4.66 -14.36 -0.57
CA SER A 43 3.69 -13.53 -1.28
C SER A 43 2.59 -13.04 -0.34
N GLY A 44 1.99 -11.91 -0.71
CA GLY A 44 0.96 -11.25 0.07
C GLY A 44 -0.03 -10.53 -0.83
N TYR A 45 -1.29 -10.52 -0.41
CA TYR A 45 -2.35 -9.75 -1.04
C TYR A 45 -3.17 -9.07 0.05
N ALA A 46 -3.07 -7.75 0.12
CA ALA A 46 -3.85 -6.91 1.02
C ALA A 46 -4.86 -6.07 0.25
N ILE A 47 -6.04 -5.88 0.84
CA ILE A 47 -7.05 -4.93 0.38
C ILE A 47 -7.29 -3.95 1.52
N LEU A 48 -7.12 -2.66 1.23
CA LEU A 48 -7.49 -1.58 2.14
C LEU A 48 -8.66 -0.79 1.55
N THR A 49 -9.64 -0.45 2.39
CA THR A 49 -10.77 0.40 2.00
C THR A 49 -10.56 1.81 2.53
N PHE A 50 -10.64 2.80 1.65
CA PHE A 50 -10.60 4.21 2.00
C PHE A 50 -12.00 4.81 1.88
N PRO A 51 -12.35 5.73 2.80
CA PRO A 51 -13.62 6.44 2.70
C PRO A 51 -13.63 7.33 1.44
N LYS A 52 -14.82 7.70 1.00
CA LYS A 52 -15.00 8.68 -0.08
C LYS A 52 -14.23 9.97 0.23
N THR A 53 -13.56 10.52 -0.77
CA THR A 53 -12.85 11.80 -0.68
C THR A 53 -13.53 12.86 -1.54
N SER A 54 -13.01 14.09 -1.50
CA SER A 54 -13.44 15.16 -2.41
C SER A 54 -13.17 14.85 -3.89
N LYS A 55 -12.31 13.86 -4.19
CA LYS A 55 -11.88 13.46 -5.53
C LYS A 55 -12.56 12.20 -6.06
N THR A 56 -13.35 11.51 -5.24
CA THR A 56 -13.91 10.20 -5.58
C THR A 56 -15.44 10.20 -5.48
N GLN A 57 -16.10 9.32 -6.23
CA GLN A 57 -17.56 9.20 -6.16
C GLN A 57 -18.04 8.31 -5.01
N GLY A 58 -17.17 7.45 -4.49
CA GLY A 58 -17.42 6.54 -3.39
C GLY A 58 -16.12 6.10 -2.73
N GLU A 59 -16.20 5.02 -1.96
CA GLU A 59 -15.03 4.38 -1.34
C GLU A 59 -14.03 3.90 -2.40
N ILE A 60 -12.76 3.89 -2.02
CA ILE A 60 -11.67 3.37 -2.85
C ILE A 60 -11.13 2.10 -2.22
N LYS A 61 -11.08 1.03 -3.00
CA LYS A 61 -10.38 -0.19 -2.63
C LYS A 61 -8.98 -0.17 -3.23
N LEU A 62 -7.97 -0.18 -2.37
CA LEU A 62 -6.58 -0.33 -2.75
C LEU A 62 -6.21 -1.80 -2.65
N HIS A 63 -5.85 -2.38 -3.79
CA HIS A 63 -5.36 -3.75 -3.88
C HIS A 63 -3.83 -3.72 -3.92
N TRP A 64 -3.17 -4.21 -2.87
CA TRP A 64 -1.72 -4.38 -2.84
C TRP A 64 -1.38 -5.85 -2.99
N MET A 65 -0.80 -6.19 -4.14
CA MET A 65 -0.37 -7.55 -4.50
C MET A 65 1.16 -7.60 -4.60
N ASP A 66 1.79 -8.57 -3.93
CA ASP A 66 3.25 -8.69 -3.81
C ASP A 66 3.71 -10.16 -3.84
N GLY A 67 5.00 -10.38 -4.10
CA GLY A 67 5.64 -11.70 -4.12
C GLY A 67 5.22 -12.55 -5.30
N GLY A 68 5.16 -11.95 -6.49
CA GLY A 68 4.77 -12.61 -7.74
C GLY A 68 3.26 -12.71 -7.96
N ILE A 69 2.43 -12.39 -6.95
CA ILE A 69 0.99 -12.21 -7.13
C ILE A 69 0.76 -10.86 -7.83
N LYS A 70 0.03 -10.89 -8.95
CA LYS A 70 -0.31 -9.70 -9.75
C LYS A 70 -1.78 -9.77 -10.16
N PRO A 71 -2.45 -8.64 -10.43
CA PRO A 71 -3.76 -8.68 -11.05
C PRO A 71 -3.64 -9.35 -12.43
N MET A 72 -4.72 -9.98 -12.87
CA MET A 72 -4.79 -10.46 -14.24
C MET A 72 -4.64 -9.28 -15.21
N ARG A 73 -4.07 -9.57 -16.38
CA ARG A 73 -3.95 -8.60 -17.46
C ARG A 73 -5.34 -8.03 -17.78
N PRO A 74 -5.53 -6.70 -17.82
CA PRO A 74 -6.80 -6.12 -18.23
C PRO A 74 -7.14 -6.56 -19.66
N ASP A 75 -8.41 -6.89 -19.91
CA ASP A 75 -8.88 -7.37 -21.21
C ASP A 75 -8.60 -6.37 -22.34
N GLU A 76 -8.60 -5.07 -22.02
CA GLU A 76 -8.35 -4.00 -22.98
C GLU A 76 -6.86 -3.73 -23.23
N LEU A 77 -5.95 -4.49 -22.60
CA LEU A 77 -4.51 -4.35 -22.80
C LEU A 77 -4.02 -5.33 -23.87
N GLU A 78 -3.69 -4.81 -25.05
CA GLU A 78 -3.38 -5.59 -26.27
C GLU A 78 -2.19 -6.52 -26.06
N ALA A 79 -2.19 -7.75 -26.57
CA ALA A 79 -1.25 -8.82 -26.19
C ALA A 79 0.24 -8.40 -26.03
N GLU A 80 0.77 -7.59 -26.95
CA GLU A 80 2.18 -7.15 -26.98
C GLU A 80 2.47 -5.93 -26.07
N GLU A 81 1.46 -5.30 -25.47
CA GLU A 81 1.65 -4.15 -24.59
C GLU A 81 2.21 -4.58 -23.22
N ILE A 82 3.23 -3.87 -22.74
CA ILE A 82 3.80 -4.13 -21.41
C ILE A 82 2.84 -3.65 -20.33
N MET A 83 2.52 -4.51 -19.36
CA MET A 83 1.78 -4.14 -18.15
C MET A 83 2.72 -3.52 -17.11
N GLY A 84 2.39 -2.34 -16.59
CA GLY A 84 3.22 -1.63 -15.60
C GLY A 84 4.59 -1.21 -16.18
N ASP A 85 5.68 -1.79 -15.71
CA ASP A 85 7.02 -1.70 -16.33
C ASP A 85 7.57 -3.09 -16.73
N GLY A 86 6.71 -4.11 -16.75
CA GLY A 86 7.10 -5.51 -16.93
C GLY A 86 7.37 -6.22 -15.59
N ASN A 87 7.62 -5.47 -14.52
CA ASN A 87 7.81 -6.00 -13.18
C ASN A 87 6.73 -5.52 -12.21
N SER A 88 6.61 -4.21 -12.00
CA SER A 88 5.74 -3.53 -11.05
C SER A 88 4.84 -2.50 -11.75
N GLY A 89 3.89 -1.93 -11.02
CA GLY A 89 3.09 -0.83 -11.54
C GLY A 89 1.85 -0.53 -10.73
N ILE A 90 1.17 0.53 -11.12
CA ILE A 90 -0.08 1.01 -10.55
C ILE A 90 -1.16 0.80 -11.60
N LEU A 91 -2.28 0.17 -11.22
CA LEU A 91 -3.46 0.04 -12.07
C LEU A 91 -4.62 0.81 -11.43
N PHE A 92 -5.13 1.81 -12.14
CA PHE A 92 -6.34 2.53 -11.76
C PHE A 92 -7.52 2.01 -12.58
N ILE A 93 -8.60 1.65 -11.90
CA ILE A 93 -9.81 1.12 -12.51
C ILE A 93 -10.92 2.15 -12.36
N GLY A 94 -11.34 2.75 -13.48
CA GLY A 94 -12.42 3.72 -13.53
C GLY A 94 -13.60 3.25 -14.36
N THR A 95 -14.70 3.98 -14.32
CA THR A 95 -15.94 3.66 -15.05
C THR A 95 -15.84 3.95 -16.55
N LYS A 96 -14.91 4.82 -16.98
CA LYS A 96 -14.67 5.18 -18.39
C LYS A 96 -13.49 4.44 -19.03
N GLY A 97 -12.87 3.55 -18.28
CA GLY A 97 -11.67 2.82 -18.68
C GLY A 97 -10.65 2.71 -17.56
N LYS A 98 -9.54 2.07 -17.89
CA LYS A 98 -8.42 1.82 -16.98
C LYS A 98 -7.21 2.63 -17.42
N MET A 99 -6.36 2.97 -16.46
CA MET A 99 -5.06 3.57 -16.71
C MET A 99 -4.02 2.86 -15.86
N MET A 100 -2.78 2.86 -16.32
CA MET A 100 -1.66 2.32 -15.56
C MET A 100 -0.47 3.27 -15.54
N ALA A 101 0.38 3.09 -14.56
CA ALA A 101 1.69 3.73 -14.45
C ALA A 101 2.73 2.68 -14.01
N SER A 102 3.98 2.94 -14.35
CA SER A 102 5.14 2.16 -13.91
C SER A 102 5.50 2.49 -12.46
N GLU A 103 6.57 1.88 -11.93
CA GLU A 103 7.13 2.28 -10.63
C GLU A 103 7.32 3.81 -10.54
N TYR A 104 7.14 4.36 -9.33
CA TYR A 104 7.20 5.81 -9.08
C TYR A 104 6.16 6.64 -9.88
N ALA A 105 5.09 5.98 -10.33
CA ALA A 105 4.09 6.56 -11.22
C ALA A 105 4.67 7.11 -12.54
N ALA A 106 5.82 6.57 -12.98
CA ALA A 106 6.41 6.89 -14.26
C ALA A 106 5.54 6.38 -15.41
N ASN A 107 5.73 6.95 -16.61
CA ASN A 107 5.07 6.52 -17.85
C ASN A 107 3.54 6.26 -17.71
N PRO A 108 2.75 7.23 -17.20
CA PRO A 108 1.31 7.06 -17.05
C PRO A 108 0.64 6.97 -18.43
N ARG A 109 -0.22 5.96 -18.61
CA ARG A 109 -0.87 5.65 -19.89
C ARG A 109 -2.27 5.09 -19.70
N LEU A 110 -3.14 5.37 -20.66
CA LEU A 110 -4.46 4.75 -20.74
C LEU A 110 -4.34 3.29 -21.22
N ILE A 111 -5.40 2.52 -21.01
CA ILE A 111 -5.54 1.16 -21.52
C ILE A 111 -6.76 1.11 -22.47
N PRO A 112 -6.60 0.63 -23.73
CA PRO A 112 -5.34 0.26 -24.40
C PRO A 112 -4.38 1.45 -24.54
N VAL A 113 -3.08 1.20 -24.71
CA VAL A 113 -2.05 2.27 -24.73
C VAL A 113 -2.28 3.24 -25.88
N SER A 114 -2.86 2.79 -26.99
CA SER A 114 -3.25 3.62 -28.14
C SER A 114 -4.08 4.85 -27.77
N ARG A 115 -4.94 4.74 -26.75
CA ARG A 115 -5.80 5.84 -26.26
C ARG A 115 -5.03 6.95 -25.58
N THR A 116 -3.79 6.72 -25.15
CA THR A 116 -2.98 7.75 -24.48
C THR A 116 -2.81 8.99 -25.36
N LYS A 117 -2.83 8.83 -26.70
CA LYS A 117 -2.77 9.93 -27.68
C LYS A 117 -4.02 10.83 -27.67
N GLU A 118 -5.14 10.36 -27.13
CA GLU A 118 -6.40 11.11 -27.05
C GLU A 118 -6.37 12.19 -25.95
N VAL A 119 -5.40 12.13 -25.04
CA VAL A 119 -5.35 12.97 -23.85
C VAL A 119 -4.04 13.75 -23.81
N THR A 120 -4.16 15.06 -23.63
CA THR A 120 -3.02 15.92 -23.30
C THR A 120 -3.30 16.56 -21.95
N VAL A 121 -2.41 16.33 -20.98
CA VAL A 121 -2.52 16.90 -19.64
C VAL A 121 -1.53 18.05 -19.48
N GLN A 122 -1.99 19.18 -18.94
CA GLN A 122 -1.10 20.30 -18.63
C GLN A 122 -0.20 19.96 -17.46
N GLN A 123 1.06 20.41 -17.51
CA GLN A 123 1.96 20.31 -16.38
C GLN A 123 1.46 21.23 -15.25
N ARG A 124 0.96 20.61 -14.17
CA ARG A 124 0.36 21.32 -13.05
C ARG A 124 1.29 21.49 -11.85
N TYR A 125 2.18 20.53 -11.63
CA TYR A 125 2.99 20.47 -10.42
C TYR A 125 4.43 20.85 -10.75
N GLU A 126 5.01 21.66 -9.86
CA GLU A 126 6.44 21.94 -9.85
C GLU A 126 7.22 20.63 -9.72
N ARG A 127 8.34 20.54 -10.45
CA ARG A 127 9.22 19.39 -10.44
C ARG A 127 10.45 19.76 -9.66
N ILE A 128 10.95 18.81 -8.87
CA ILE A 128 12.27 18.94 -8.25
C ILE A 128 13.29 19.06 -9.37
N LYS A 129 14.20 20.03 -9.25
CA LYS A 129 15.36 20.14 -10.14
C LYS A 129 16.10 18.80 -10.13
N ASP A 130 16.47 18.29 -11.29
CA ASP A 130 17.11 16.97 -11.44
C ASP A 130 16.23 15.77 -10.98
N GLY A 131 14.93 16.00 -10.75
CA GLY A 131 13.94 14.96 -10.50
C GLY A 131 14.26 14.09 -9.28
N ALA A 132 14.32 12.78 -9.51
CA ALA A 132 14.63 11.81 -8.46
C ALA A 132 16.06 11.95 -7.92
N ASP A 133 17.01 12.50 -8.69
CA ASP A 133 18.39 12.68 -8.21
C ASP A 133 18.55 13.94 -7.36
N GLY A 134 17.62 14.90 -7.47
CA GLY A 134 17.65 16.17 -6.74
C GLY A 134 16.89 16.19 -5.41
N HIS A 135 16.19 15.12 -5.04
CA HIS A 135 15.33 15.13 -3.84
C HIS A 135 16.08 15.41 -2.53
N TYR A 136 17.34 14.96 -2.40
CA TYR A 136 18.17 15.27 -1.24
C TYR A 136 18.50 16.77 -1.14
N ALA A 137 18.72 17.44 -2.28
CA ALA A 137 18.99 18.88 -2.30
C ALA A 137 17.78 19.66 -1.81
N GLN A 138 16.55 19.26 -2.19
CA GLN A 138 15.33 19.91 -1.72
C GLN A 138 15.22 19.87 -0.18
N TRP A 139 15.60 18.76 0.45
CA TRP A 139 15.61 18.68 1.92
C TRP A 139 16.57 19.70 2.54
N VAL A 140 17.79 19.81 2.00
CA VAL A 140 18.80 20.78 2.46
C VAL A 140 18.33 22.22 2.26
N GLU A 141 17.80 22.54 1.09
CA GLU A 141 17.24 23.85 0.75
C GLU A 141 16.09 24.23 1.69
N GLY A 142 15.17 23.29 1.96
CA GLY A 142 14.07 23.49 2.90
C GLY A 142 14.55 23.72 4.34
N ALA A 143 15.58 23.01 4.77
CA ALA A 143 16.19 23.21 6.09
C ALA A 143 16.84 24.59 6.21
N ILE A 144 17.54 25.05 5.17
CA ILE A 144 18.15 26.39 5.11
C ILE A 144 17.08 27.50 5.12
N ALA A 145 15.99 27.31 4.37
CA ALA A 145 14.88 28.28 4.33
C ALA A 145 14.18 28.42 5.70
N GLY A 146 14.15 27.36 6.50
CA GLY A 146 13.50 27.31 7.81
C GLY A 146 12.04 26.86 7.74
N TYR A 147 11.51 26.49 8.91
CA TYR A 147 10.16 25.92 9.03
C TYR A 147 9.09 26.86 8.48
N GLY A 148 8.22 26.34 7.61
CA GLY A 148 7.12 27.09 6.98
C GLY A 148 7.55 27.97 5.80
N ASN A 149 8.85 28.09 5.52
CA ASN A 149 9.38 28.98 4.47
C ASN A 149 9.70 28.27 3.15
N ALA A 150 9.56 26.95 3.09
CA ALA A 150 9.76 26.15 1.88
C ALA A 150 8.67 25.09 1.72
N LYS A 151 8.28 24.83 0.47
CA LYS A 151 7.36 23.75 0.12
C LYS A 151 8.16 22.50 -0.29
N LEU A 152 7.98 21.42 0.45
CA LEU A 152 8.62 20.12 0.17
C LEU A 152 7.73 19.24 -0.71
N SER A 153 8.33 18.34 -1.52
CA SER A 153 7.55 17.41 -2.35
C SER A 153 6.99 16.21 -1.59
N ALA A 154 7.54 15.90 -0.42
CA ALA A 154 7.09 14.80 0.44
C ALA A 154 6.81 15.31 1.89
N PRO A 155 5.78 16.15 2.08
CA PRO A 155 5.45 16.69 3.40
C PRO A 155 4.84 15.62 4.33
N PHE A 156 4.96 15.78 5.65
CA PHE A 156 4.46 14.80 6.62
C PHE A 156 2.95 14.61 6.57
N GLU A 157 2.19 15.63 6.16
CA GLU A 157 0.75 15.58 5.95
C GLU A 157 0.34 14.58 4.87
N LEU A 158 1.26 14.26 3.95
CA LEU A 158 1.09 13.23 2.92
C LEU A 158 1.79 11.92 3.34
N SER A 159 3.06 12.01 3.74
CA SER A 159 3.89 10.83 4.02
C SER A 159 3.47 10.09 5.29
N GLY A 160 2.89 10.77 6.28
CA GLY A 160 2.37 10.18 7.51
C GLY A 160 1.22 9.20 7.23
N PRO A 161 0.07 9.66 6.68
CA PRO A 161 -1.05 8.78 6.34
C PRO A 161 -0.69 7.66 5.34
N LEU A 162 0.21 7.93 4.40
CA LEU A 162 0.73 6.91 3.49
C LEU A 162 1.51 5.83 4.24
N THR A 163 2.40 6.23 5.15
CA THR A 163 3.17 5.30 5.98
C THR A 163 2.25 4.47 6.86
N GLU A 164 1.26 5.08 7.49
CA GLU A 164 0.25 4.36 8.28
C GLU A 164 -0.48 3.31 7.44
N THR A 165 -0.91 3.65 6.23
CA THR A 165 -1.51 2.71 5.28
C THR A 165 -0.60 1.52 4.97
N VAL A 166 0.69 1.79 4.73
CA VAL A 166 1.67 0.74 4.45
C VAL A 166 1.84 -0.19 5.66
N LEU A 167 1.89 0.38 6.86
CA LEU A 167 1.99 -0.38 8.11
C LEU A 167 0.71 -1.19 8.37
N MET A 168 -0.47 -0.68 8.04
CA MET A 168 -1.73 -1.39 8.15
C MET A 168 -1.82 -2.62 7.23
N ALA A 169 -1.34 -2.51 6.00
CA ALA A 169 -1.23 -3.65 5.10
C ALA A 169 -0.28 -4.72 5.66
N ASN A 170 0.90 -4.30 6.14
CA ASN A 170 1.89 -5.20 6.75
C ASN A 170 1.37 -5.85 8.04
N LEU A 171 0.62 -5.11 8.86
CA LEU A 171 -0.04 -5.65 10.04
C LEU A 171 -0.97 -6.80 9.66
N ALA A 172 -1.82 -6.58 8.64
CA ALA A 172 -2.75 -7.59 8.17
C ALA A 172 -2.05 -8.83 7.60
N ILE A 173 -1.01 -8.63 6.79
CA ILE A 173 -0.15 -9.69 6.24
C ILE A 173 0.50 -10.50 7.37
N ARG A 174 1.06 -9.82 8.38
CA ARG A 174 1.71 -10.46 9.52
C ARG A 174 0.76 -11.34 10.30
N VAL A 175 -0.43 -10.83 10.65
CA VAL A 175 -1.40 -11.61 11.44
C VAL A 175 -2.11 -12.68 10.64
N ALA A 176 -2.15 -12.58 9.30
CA ALA A 176 -2.72 -13.60 8.43
C ALA A 176 -2.00 -14.95 8.52
N ASP A 177 -0.71 -14.96 8.85
CA ASP A 177 0.08 -16.19 8.98
C ASP A 177 0.23 -16.70 10.41
N ILE A 178 -0.33 -16.02 11.43
CA ILE A 178 -0.18 -16.46 12.83
C ILE A 178 -1.08 -17.67 13.11
N PRO A 179 -0.51 -18.85 13.43
CA PRO A 179 -1.28 -20.04 13.68
C PRO A 179 -1.86 -20.06 15.10
N LYS A 180 -3.05 -20.65 15.25
CA LYS A 180 -3.64 -21.03 16.54
C LYS A 180 -4.00 -22.51 16.53
N PRO A 181 -3.66 -23.27 17.58
CA PRO A 181 -4.03 -24.68 17.66
C PRO A 181 -5.54 -24.88 17.49
N ARG A 182 -5.94 -25.90 16.75
CA ARG A 182 -7.36 -26.28 16.67
C ARG A 182 -7.85 -26.79 18.03
N PRO A 183 -9.14 -26.60 18.37
CA PRO A 183 -9.72 -27.22 19.57
C PRO A 183 -9.58 -28.74 19.62
N SER A 184 -9.50 -29.40 18.46
CA SER A 184 -9.26 -30.84 18.35
C SER A 184 -7.84 -31.28 18.74
N GLY A 185 -6.92 -30.34 18.97
CA GLY A 185 -5.50 -30.61 19.21
C GLY A 185 -4.69 -31.01 17.97
N LYS A 186 -5.33 -31.12 16.80
CA LYS A 186 -4.67 -31.52 15.55
C LYS A 186 -4.63 -30.37 14.55
N GLY A 187 -3.44 -29.87 14.26
CA GLY A 187 -3.19 -28.80 13.30
C GLY A 187 -3.62 -27.42 13.79
N PHE A 188 -3.59 -26.45 12.87
CA PHE A 188 -3.79 -25.04 13.18
C PHE A 188 -4.96 -24.43 12.38
N ILE A 189 -5.51 -23.36 12.92
CA ILE A 189 -6.32 -22.35 12.21
C ILE A 189 -5.51 -21.06 12.15
N TYR A 190 -5.87 -20.17 11.23
CA TYR A 190 -5.21 -18.89 11.01
C TYR A 190 -6.25 -17.77 11.11
N PRO A 191 -6.60 -17.32 12.33
CA PRO A 191 -7.75 -16.43 12.54
C PRO A 191 -7.62 -15.07 11.86
N GLY A 192 -6.39 -14.60 11.63
CA GLY A 192 -6.13 -13.36 10.89
C GLY A 192 -6.23 -13.51 9.37
N SER A 193 -6.15 -14.74 8.83
CA SER A 193 -6.17 -14.97 7.39
C SER A 193 -7.53 -14.60 6.80
N ASN A 194 -7.53 -13.70 5.81
CA ASN A 194 -8.74 -13.17 5.19
C ASN A 194 -9.73 -12.51 6.17
N LYS A 195 -9.24 -12.07 7.34
CA LYS A 195 -10.07 -11.35 8.31
C LYS A 195 -10.16 -9.89 7.91
N LEU A 196 -11.39 -9.38 7.74
CA LEU A 196 -11.65 -7.95 7.62
C LEU A 196 -11.44 -7.28 8.98
N MET A 197 -10.33 -6.57 9.12
CA MET A 197 -9.95 -5.83 10.33
C MET A 197 -10.36 -4.38 10.21
N LYS A 198 -11.13 -3.88 11.19
CA LYS A 198 -11.62 -2.50 11.25
C LYS A 198 -10.59 -1.61 11.95
N TRP A 199 -10.19 -0.53 11.28
CA TRP A 199 -9.17 0.40 11.77
C TRP A 199 -9.81 1.65 12.37
N ASP A 200 -9.44 1.96 13.61
CA ASP A 200 -9.69 3.25 14.24
C ASP A 200 -8.39 4.06 14.19
N SER A 201 -8.28 4.96 13.21
CA SER A 201 -7.09 5.78 13.01
C SER A 201 -6.91 6.85 14.10
N GLN A 202 -8.01 7.30 14.75
CA GLN A 202 -7.93 8.28 15.82
C GLN A 202 -7.27 7.68 17.07
N ASN A 203 -7.60 6.44 17.38
CA ASN A 203 -7.04 5.71 18.53
C ASN A 203 -5.86 4.80 18.15
N MET A 204 -5.49 4.75 16.86
CA MET A 204 -4.51 3.84 16.28
C MET A 204 -4.71 2.39 16.76
N ARG A 205 -5.85 1.78 16.42
CA ARG A 205 -6.19 0.43 16.90
C ARG A 205 -7.09 -0.36 15.96
N ILE A 206 -6.87 -1.68 15.91
CA ILE A 206 -7.81 -2.65 15.34
C ILE A 206 -8.92 -2.94 16.35
N THR A 207 -10.18 -2.68 15.98
CA THR A 207 -11.31 -2.75 16.92
C THR A 207 -11.94 -4.14 17.04
N ASN A 208 -11.72 -5.03 16.07
CA ASN A 208 -12.36 -6.34 15.97
C ASN A 208 -11.38 -7.53 15.90
N TYR A 209 -10.10 -7.29 16.20
CA TYR A 209 -9.09 -8.33 16.35
C TYR A 209 -7.97 -7.91 17.30
N GLU A 210 -8.17 -8.19 18.59
CA GLU A 210 -7.29 -7.67 19.64
C GLU A 210 -5.83 -8.10 19.50
N GLU A 211 -5.60 -9.34 19.09
CA GLU A 211 -4.24 -9.88 18.95
C GLU A 211 -3.39 -9.09 17.94
N ALA A 212 -4.00 -8.42 16.96
CA ALA A 212 -3.26 -7.59 16.02
C ALA A 212 -2.64 -6.35 16.69
N ASN A 213 -3.26 -5.82 17.74
CA ASN A 213 -2.83 -4.59 18.39
C ASN A 213 -1.44 -4.70 19.06
N GLN A 214 -0.95 -5.92 19.31
CA GLN A 214 0.41 -6.15 19.81
C GLN A 214 1.51 -5.66 18.84
N PHE A 215 1.18 -5.45 17.56
CA PHE A 215 2.11 -5.00 16.53
C PHE A 215 1.92 -3.52 16.15
N VAL A 216 0.90 -2.84 16.70
CA VAL A 216 0.61 -1.44 16.39
C VAL A 216 1.57 -0.49 17.12
N LYS A 217 1.95 -0.84 18.35
CA LYS A 217 2.96 -0.10 19.12
C LYS A 217 4.06 -1.04 19.59
N ARG A 218 5.26 -0.49 19.73
CA ARG A 218 6.42 -1.17 20.34
C ARG A 218 6.66 -0.65 21.74
N GLU A 219 7.22 -1.49 22.59
CA GLU A 219 7.82 -1.03 23.83
C GLU A 219 9.14 -0.33 23.52
N TYR A 220 9.22 0.96 23.83
CA TYR A 220 10.45 1.72 23.67
C TYR A 220 11.44 1.39 24.77
N ARG A 221 12.74 1.60 24.49
CA ARG A 221 13.80 1.44 25.50
C ARG A 221 13.54 2.36 26.68
N LYS A 222 13.87 1.91 27.89
CA LYS A 222 13.79 2.74 29.10
C LYS A 222 14.46 4.09 28.88
N GLY A 223 13.80 5.17 29.31
CA GLY A 223 14.25 6.56 29.14
C GLY A 223 13.66 7.30 27.93
N TRP A 224 13.01 6.61 27.00
CA TRP A 224 12.39 7.24 25.81
C TRP A 224 10.88 7.53 25.96
N GLY A 225 10.29 7.26 27.13
CA GLY A 225 8.88 7.55 27.44
C GLY A 225 7.86 6.75 26.63
N GLN A 226 6.59 7.17 26.69
CA GLN A 226 5.56 6.79 25.72
C GLN A 226 5.55 7.85 24.61
N LEU A 227 6.23 7.56 23.50
CA LEU A 227 6.09 8.33 22.24
C LEU A 227 4.80 7.91 21.52
#